data_AF-A0A4S4LBS5-F1
#
_entry.id   AF-A0A4S4LBS5-F1
#
_cell.length_a   1.000
_cell.length_b   1.000
_cell.length_c   1.000
_cell.angle_alpha   90.00
_cell.angle_beta   90.00
_cell.angle_gamma   90.00
#
_symmetry.space_group_name_H-M   'P 1'
#
loop_
_entity.id
_entity.type
_entity.pdbx_description
1 polymer ?
#
loop_
_entity_poly.entity_id
_entity_poly.type
_entity_poly.pdbx_seq_one_letter_code
_entity_poly.pdbx_strand_id
1 'polypeptide(L)' 'MHLQTGGSNAGLAPLVEFYSKLPKGAASSSASSGLRARYFEGANASAKPFVFTILAIFGLGYAIDYNMHLKHHKNHAH' A
#
# COMPACT_ATOMS: atom_id res chain seq x y z
N MET A 1 -50.82 27.40 -27.21
CA MET A 1 -49.66 26.48 -27.19
C MET A 1 -48.73 26.89 -26.05
N HIS A 2 -48.95 26.38 -24.82
CA HIS A 2 -47.99 26.60 -23.72
C HIS A 2 -47.41 25.24 -23.33
N LEU A 3 -46.14 25.04 -23.69
CA LEU A 3 -45.33 23.95 -23.18
C LEU A 3 -44.94 24.33 -21.74
N GLN A 4 -45.68 23.83 -20.75
CA GLN A 4 -45.30 23.95 -19.35
C GLN A 4 -44.02 23.12 -19.14
N THR A 5 -42.87 23.79 -19.20
CA THR A 5 -41.57 23.29 -18.77
C THR A 5 -41.57 23.12 -17.24
N GLY A 6 -42.26 22.08 -16.77
CA GLY A 6 -42.43 21.78 -15.35
C GLY A 6 -41.30 20.90 -14.82
N GLY A 7 -40.19 21.52 -14.43
CA GLY A 7 -39.35 21.09 -13.30
C GLY A 7 -38.93 19.61 -13.18
N SER A 8 -38.19 19.06 -14.14
CA SER A 8 -37.77 17.64 -14.07
C SER A 8 -36.45 17.37 -13.33
N ASN A 9 -35.95 18.27 -12.48
CA ASN A 9 -34.71 17.98 -11.73
C ASN A 9 -34.95 17.05 -10.52
N ALA A 10 -36.15 17.06 -9.93
CA ALA A 10 -36.48 16.23 -8.77
C ALA A 10 -36.84 14.77 -9.12
N GLY A 11 -37.42 14.53 -10.30
CA GLY A 11 -37.80 13.18 -10.75
C GLY A 11 -36.66 12.38 -11.39
N LEU A 12 -35.61 13.05 -11.87
CA LEU A 12 -34.48 12.41 -12.54
C LEU A 12 -33.36 12.00 -11.58
N ALA A 13 -33.20 12.69 -10.45
CA ALA A 13 -32.16 12.37 -9.46
C ALA A 13 -32.23 10.93 -8.91
N PRO A 14 -33.42 10.38 -8.56
CA PRO A 14 -33.55 8.99 -8.13
C PRO A 14 -33.20 7.98 -9.25
N LEU A 15 -33.51 8.31 -10.50
CA LEU A 15 -33.17 7.49 -11.67
C LEU A 15 -31.65 7.47 -11.92
N VAL A 16 -30.99 8.63 -11.86
CA VAL A 16 -29.53 8.74 -12.00
C VAL A 16 -28.83 8.00 -10.88
N GLU A 17 -29.33 8.12 -9.65
CA GLU A 17 -28.77 7.42 -8.48
C GLU A 17 -28.98 5.90 -8.56
N PHE A 18 -30.14 5.44 -9.04
CA PHE A 18 -30.40 4.04 -9.31
C PHE A 18 -29.41 3.47 -10.33
N TYR A 19 -29.23 4.13 -11.47
CA TYR A 19 -28.29 3.68 -12.49
C TYR A 19 -26.81 3.78 -12.06
N SER A 20 -26.46 4.76 -11.22
CA SER A 20 -25.13 4.88 -10.62
C SER A 20 -24.77 3.69 -9.73
N LYS A 21 -25.77 3.15 -9.01
CA LYS A 21 -25.61 2.08 -8.01
C LYS A 21 -25.82 0.67 -8.56
N LEU A 22 -26.21 0.53 -9.83
CA LEU A 22 -26.22 -0.77 -10.49
C LEU A 22 -24.90 -1.49 -10.22
N PRO A 23 -24.92 -2.79 -9.82
CA PRO A 23 -23.71 -3.54 -9.52
C PRO A 23 -22.79 -3.54 -10.73
N LYS A 24 -21.81 -2.63 -10.73
CA LYS A 24 -20.68 -2.70 -11.63
C LYS A 24 -19.89 -3.90 -11.12
N GLY A 25 -19.53 -4.82 -12.01
CA GLY A 25 -18.69 -5.96 -11.66
C GLY A 25 -17.49 -5.52 -10.83
N ALA A 26 -16.95 -6.42 -10.00
CA ALA A 26 -15.87 -6.09 -9.06
C ALA A 26 -14.85 -5.15 -9.72
N ALA A 27 -14.69 -3.96 -9.13
CA ALA A 27 -13.72 -2.98 -9.63
C ALA A 27 -12.38 -3.71 -9.80
N SER A 28 -11.76 -3.60 -10.98
CA SER A 28 -10.52 -4.32 -11.22
C SER A 28 -9.56 -3.95 -10.09
N SER A 29 -8.99 -4.97 -9.45
CA SER A 29 -7.96 -4.74 -8.43
C SER A 29 -6.97 -3.80 -9.07
N SER A 30 -6.81 -2.60 -8.49
CA SER A 30 -5.89 -1.62 -9.02
C SER A 30 -4.58 -2.36 -9.28
N ALA A 31 -4.09 -2.32 -10.51
CA ALA A 31 -2.81 -2.90 -10.86
C ALA A 31 -1.73 -2.02 -10.22
N SER A 32 -1.71 -1.96 -8.89
CA SER A 32 -0.67 -1.29 -8.14
C SER A 32 0.60 -2.10 -8.41
N SER A 33 1.40 -1.62 -9.36
CA SER A 33 2.71 -2.16 -9.63
C SER A 33 3.66 -1.57 -8.59
N GLY A 34 4.13 -2.38 -7.64
CA GLY A 34 5.11 -1.92 -6.65
C GLY A 34 5.31 -2.83 -5.45
N LEU A 35 6.34 -2.52 -4.66
CA LEU A 35 6.64 -3.22 -3.39
C LEU A 35 5.45 -3.15 -2.42
N ARG A 36 4.69 -2.06 -2.45
CA ARG A 36 3.49 -1.86 -1.63
C ARG A 36 2.41 -2.90 -1.94
N ALA A 37 2.10 -3.09 -3.21
CA ALA A 37 1.14 -4.10 -3.66
C ALA A 37 1.56 -5.54 -3.34
N ARG A 38 2.87 -5.81 -3.42
CA ARG A 38 3.44 -7.15 -3.21
C ARG A 38 3.50 -7.58 -1.75
N TYR A 39 3.54 -6.64 -0.81
CA TYR A 39 3.78 -6.98 0.59
C TYR A 39 2.85 -6.29 1.60
N PHE A 40 2.08 -5.27 1.19
CA PHE A 40 1.32 -4.43 2.11
C PHE A 40 -0.17 -4.27 1.74
N GLU A 41 -0.62 -4.78 0.59
CA GLU A 41 -2.01 -4.62 0.12
C GLU A 41 -2.69 -5.97 -0.18
N GLY A 42 -4.01 -6.03 0.08
CA GLY A 42 -4.86 -7.17 -0.25
C GLY A 42 -4.41 -8.50 0.36
N ALA A 43 -4.59 -9.58 -0.39
CA ALA A 43 -4.20 -10.94 0.01
C ALA A 43 -2.68 -11.13 0.17
N ASN A 44 -1.87 -10.17 -0.28
CA ASN A 44 -0.40 -10.20 -0.19
C ASN A 44 0.13 -9.41 1.02
N ALA A 45 -0.73 -8.83 1.85
CA ALA A 45 -0.32 -8.17 3.08
C ALA A 45 0.42 -9.17 3.98
N SER A 46 1.71 -8.92 4.21
CA SER A 46 2.60 -9.87 4.85
C SER A 46 3.60 -9.17 5.77
N ALA A 47 3.98 -9.82 6.87
CA ALA A 47 5.02 -9.35 7.78
C ALA A 47 6.45 -9.46 7.22
N LYS A 48 6.61 -10.03 6.01
CA LYS A 48 7.92 -10.21 5.35
C LYS A 48 8.79 -8.94 5.36
N PRO A 49 8.30 -7.74 4.97
CA PRO A 49 9.13 -6.53 4.97
C PRO A 49 9.69 -6.21 6.35
N PHE A 50 8.90 -6.39 7.41
CA PHE A 50 9.35 -6.19 8.79
C PHE A 50 10.50 -7.12 9.16
N VAL A 51 10.38 -8.41 8.84
CA VAL A 51 11.44 -9.40 9.09
C VAL A 51 12.72 -9.04 8.33
N PHE A 52 12.60 -8.67 7.05
CA PHE A 52 13.75 -8.22 6.26
C PHE A 52 14.41 -6.97 6.83
N THR A 53 13.61 -5.99 7.29
CA THR A 53 14.14 -4.78 7.94
C THR A 53 14.90 -5.12 9.21
N ILE A 54 14.36 -6.00 10.06
CA ILE A 54 15.02 -6.43 11.30
C ILE A 54 16.36 -7.09 10.97
N LEU A 55 16.37 -8.06 10.05
CA LEU A 55 17.59 -8.74 9.63
C LEU A 55 18.62 -7.79 9.03
N ALA A 56 18.19 -6.80 8.24
CA ALA A 56 19.07 -5.79 7.66
C ALA A 56 19.74 -4.93 8.74
N ILE A 57 18.97 -4.49 9.76
CA ILE A 57 19.50 -3.70 10.87
C ILE A 57 20.54 -4.51 11.67
N PHE A 58 20.23 -5.75 12.03
CA PHE A 58 21.15 -6.61 12.77
C PHE A 58 22.41 -6.93 11.97
N GLY A 59 22.27 -7.27 10.68
CA GLY A 59 23.40 -7.55 9.81
C GLY A 59 24.31 -6.33 9.62
N LEU A 60 23.73 -5.15 9.40
CA LEU A 60 24.48 -3.91 9.27
C LEU A 60 25.17 -3.53 10.59
N GLY A 61 24.46 -3.62 11.72
CA GLY A 61 25.01 -3.35 13.04
C GLY A 61 26.20 -4.24 13.36
N TYR A 62 26.09 -5.54 13.08
CA TYR A 62 27.20 -6.49 13.25
C TYR A 62 28.38 -6.18 12.33
N ALA A 63 28.15 -5.78 11.07
CA ALA A 63 29.23 -5.41 10.17
C ALA A 63 29.99 -4.17 10.66
N ILE A 64 29.28 -3.17 11.19
CA ILE A 64 29.87 -1.96 11.78
C ILE A 64 30.68 -2.33 13.04
N ASP A 65 30.08 -3.09 13.95
CA ASP A 65 30.72 -3.54 15.19
C ASP A 65 31.96 -4.39 14.91
N TYR A 66 31.89 -5.28 13.92
CA TYR A 66 33.04 -6.05 13.47
C TYR A 66 34.18 -5.15 12.99
N ASN A 67 33.87 -4.14 12.17
CA ASN A 67 34.89 -3.27 11.60
C ASN A 67 35.47 -2.28 12.62
N MET A 68 34.69 -1.81 13.58
CA MET A 68 35.11 -0.79 14.56
C MET A 68 35.66 -1.40 15.86
N HIS A 69 35.14 -2.53 16.29
CA HIS A 69 35.47 -3.15 17.57
C HIS A 69 36.27 -4.44 17.35
N LEU A 70 35.64 -5.52 16.85
CA LEU A 70 36.26 -6.86 16.86
C LEU A 70 37.55 -6.94 16.02
N LYS A 71 37.65 -6.20 14.91
CA LYS A 71 38.82 -6.24 14.03
C LYS A 71 40.10 -5.63 14.64
N HIS A 72 39.96 -4.71 15.59
CA HIS A 72 41.10 -4.00 16.20
C HIS A 72 41.53 -4.58 17.56
N HIS A 73 40.76 -5.51 18.12
CA HIS A 73 41.02 -6.16 19.43
C HIS A 73 42.27 -7.05 19.49
N LYS A 74 43.04 -7.19 18.38
CA LYS A 74 44.28 -7.99 18.33
C LYS A 74 45.59 -7.16 18.29
N ASN A 75 45.53 -5.83 18.23
CA ASN A 75 46.74 -4.98 18.09
C ASN A 75 47.20 -4.29 19.39
N HIS A 76 46.70 -4.71 20.55
CA HIS A 76 47.26 -4.28 21.84
C HIS A 76 48.24 -5.35 22.33
N ALA A 77 49.54 -5.08 22.19
CA ALA A 77 50.57 -5.83 22.90
C ALA A 77 50.33 -5.67 24.41
N HIS A 78 50.29 -6.79 25.12
CA HIS A 78 50.22 -6.84 26.58
C HIS A 78 51.61 -6.58 27.19
#